data_AF-A0A6S7KIU5-F1
#
_entry.id   AF-A0A6S7KIU5-F1
#
_cell.length_a   1.000
_cell.length_b   1.000
_cell.length_c   1.000
_cell.angle_alpha   90.00
_cell.angle_beta   90.00
_cell.angle_gamma   90.00
#
_symmetry.space_group_name_H-M   'P 1'
#
loop_
_entity.id
_entity.type
_entity.pdbx_description
1 polymer ?
#
loop_
_entity_poly.entity_id
_entity_poly.type
_entity_poly.pdbx_seq_one_letter_code
_entity_poly.pdbx_strand_id
1 'polypeptide(L)'
;MKKNFARHGIPSECVSDNGPQFDSSEYRSFARECGFTPVKSSPYSQGNGKAESAVKVAKNILKKSGNEDPYLALLAYRNTPQQGYVYSPSEILIARKLKDIIPMVPSQLKPRLVDSKIVREDIMKRRIQSKIQYDKKASRPLKDLAVDDRVYVKPRQKYKPWIYGKVIERPDERTCVMQTPLGLVRRNRKHLRKIKGE
;
A
#
# COMPACT_ATOMS: atom_id res chain seq x y z
N MET A 1 -10.47 3.45 14.03
CA MET A 1 -10.96 2.43 13.08
C MET A 1 -12.48 2.26 13.11
N LYS A 2 -13.12 2.10 14.28
CA LYS A 2 -14.58 1.90 14.43
C LYS A 2 -15.46 2.83 13.58
N LYS A 3 -15.18 4.15 13.54
CA LYS A 3 -15.93 5.12 12.70
C LYS A 3 -15.95 4.77 11.20
N ASN A 4 -14.84 4.29 10.65
CA ASN A 4 -14.77 3.91 9.24
C ASN A 4 -15.49 2.58 8.99
N PHE A 5 -15.37 1.63 9.92
CA PHE A 5 -16.06 0.34 9.81
C PHE A 5 -17.58 0.48 9.91
N ALA A 6 -18.08 1.38 10.75
CA ALA A 6 -19.50 1.70 10.82
C ALA A 6 -20.04 2.29 9.50
N ARG A 7 -19.20 2.99 8.72
CA ARG A 7 -19.60 3.62 7.46
C ARG A 7 -19.50 2.68 6.25
N HIS A 8 -18.50 1.80 6.23
CA HIS A 8 -18.15 1.01 5.04
C HIS A 8 -18.22 -0.50 5.25
N GLY A 9 -18.51 -0.95 6.47
CA GLY A 9 -18.40 -2.34 6.87
C GLY A 9 -17.02 -2.67 7.46
N ILE A 10 -16.97 -3.77 8.20
CA ILE A 10 -15.71 -4.34 8.70
C ILE A 10 -15.04 -5.07 7.52
N PRO A 11 -13.76 -4.80 7.21
CA PRO A 11 -13.06 -5.50 6.14
C PRO A 11 -12.74 -6.95 6.54
N SER A 12 -12.55 -7.83 5.57
CA SER A 12 -12.02 -9.18 5.83
C SER A 12 -10.56 -9.14 6.30
N GLU A 13 -9.76 -8.24 5.73
CA GLU A 13 -8.33 -8.10 6.03
C GLU A 13 -7.94 -6.63 6.22
N CYS A 14 -7.02 -6.37 7.14
CA CYS A 14 -6.43 -5.06 7.33
C CYS A 14 -4.91 -5.13 7.19
N VAL A 15 -4.39 -4.56 6.10
CA VAL A 15 -2.95 -4.52 5.82
C VAL A 15 -2.34 -3.26 6.44
N SER A 16 -1.33 -3.42 7.30
CA SER A 16 -0.61 -2.32 7.94
C SER A 16 0.91 -2.43 7.76
N ASP A 17 1.64 -1.38 8.13
CA ASP A 17 3.07 -1.48 8.36
C ASP A 17 3.37 -2.14 9.72
N ASN A 18 4.65 -2.31 10.03
CA ASN A 18 5.11 -2.80 11.34
C ASN A 18 5.21 -1.67 12.37
N GLY A 19 4.32 -0.68 12.32
CA GLY A 19 4.21 0.33 13.35
C GLY A 19 3.81 -0.31 14.69
N PRO A 20 4.35 0.17 15.83
CA PRO A 20 4.06 -0.44 17.14
C PRO A 20 2.56 -0.42 17.48
N GLN A 21 1.83 0.59 16.99
CA GLN A 21 0.37 0.71 17.12
C GLN A 21 -0.43 -0.43 16.47
N PHE A 22 0.17 -1.13 15.49
CA PHE A 22 -0.46 -2.26 14.80
C PHE A 22 0.12 -3.61 15.26
N ASP A 23 1.01 -3.60 16.25
CA ASP A 23 1.55 -4.82 16.87
C ASP A 23 1.13 -4.97 18.33
N SER A 24 0.35 -4.03 18.85
CA SER A 24 -0.10 -4.00 20.23
C SER A 24 -1.13 -5.09 20.54
N SER A 25 -1.23 -5.47 21.82
CA SER A 25 -2.18 -6.48 22.28
C SER A 25 -3.63 -6.03 22.09
N GLU A 26 -3.87 -4.73 22.23
CA GLU A 26 -5.14 -4.05 22.05
C GLU A 26 -5.59 -4.12 20.59
N TYR A 27 -4.68 -3.92 19.64
CA TYR A 27 -5.00 -4.05 18.22
C TYR A 27 -5.35 -5.48 17.82
N ARG A 28 -4.63 -6.48 18.35
CA ARG A 28 -4.94 -7.90 18.10
C ARG A 28 -6.28 -8.30 18.70
N SER A 29 -6.58 -7.82 19.90
CA SER A 29 -7.87 -8.05 20.57
C SER A 29 -9.01 -7.40 19.79
N PHE A 30 -8.83 -6.15 19.37
CA PHE A 30 -9.77 -5.43 18.51
C PHE A 30 -10.01 -6.13 17.17
N ALA A 31 -8.96 -6.66 16.53
CA ALA A 31 -9.08 -7.41 15.29
C ALA A 31 -9.90 -8.70 15.46
N ARG A 32 -9.68 -9.41 16.57
CA ARG A 32 -10.46 -10.60 16.95
C ARG A 32 -11.93 -10.26 17.23
N GLU A 33 -12.19 -9.21 17.99
CA GLU A 33 -13.54 -8.75 18.35
C GLU A 33 -14.34 -8.33 17.10
N CYS A 34 -13.69 -7.60 16.18
CA CYS A 34 -14.33 -7.18 14.93
C CYS A 34 -14.34 -8.27 13.85
N GLY A 35 -13.56 -9.34 13.99
CA GLY A 35 -13.53 -10.46 13.05
C GLY A 35 -12.77 -10.22 11.75
N PHE A 36 -11.71 -9.39 11.77
CA PHE A 36 -10.85 -9.17 10.59
C PHE A 36 -9.43 -9.68 10.80
N THR A 37 -8.77 -10.10 9.71
CA THR A 37 -7.39 -10.59 9.76
C THR A 37 -6.39 -9.45 9.67
N PRO A 38 -5.54 -9.21 10.69
CA PRO A 38 -4.48 -8.23 10.60
C PRO A 38 -3.30 -8.80 9.79
N VAL A 39 -2.93 -8.12 8.71
CA VAL A 39 -1.82 -8.51 7.82
C VAL A 39 -0.70 -7.49 7.92
N LYS A 40 0.49 -7.93 8.37
CA LYS A 40 1.66 -7.07 8.47
C LYS A 40 2.46 -7.12 7.17
N SER A 41 2.62 -5.96 6.52
CA SER A 41 3.53 -5.84 5.38
C SER A 41 4.97 -6.07 5.84
N SER A 42 5.80 -6.71 5.00
CA SER A 42 7.20 -6.94 5.35
C SER A 42 7.89 -5.61 5.65
N PRO A 43 8.78 -5.55 6.67
CA PRO A 43 9.64 -4.40 6.88
C PRO A 43 10.30 -4.04 5.55
N TYR A 44 10.15 -2.79 5.11
CA TYR A 44 10.78 -2.25 3.90
C TYR A 44 10.25 -2.75 2.54
N SER A 45 9.12 -3.45 2.53
CA SER A 45 8.40 -3.79 1.29
C SER A 45 7.56 -2.60 0.80
N GLN A 46 7.33 -2.52 -0.51
CA GLN A 46 6.34 -1.59 -1.09
C GLN A 46 4.90 -2.04 -0.84
N GLY A 47 4.68 -3.01 0.08
CA GLY A 47 3.37 -3.61 0.36
C GLY A 47 2.34 -2.59 0.84
N ASN A 48 2.77 -1.52 1.52
CA ASN A 48 1.91 -0.42 1.95
C ASN A 48 1.78 0.72 0.92
N GLY A 49 2.26 0.53 -0.31
CA GLY A 49 2.31 1.59 -1.33
C GLY A 49 0.94 2.17 -1.69
N LYS A 50 -0.15 1.39 -1.53
CA LYS A 50 -1.53 1.89 -1.70
C LYS A 50 -1.89 2.92 -0.63
N ALA A 51 -1.57 2.66 0.64
CA ALA A 51 -1.83 3.62 1.71
C ALA A 51 -0.95 4.87 1.57
N GLU A 52 0.33 4.69 1.21
CA GLU A 52 1.23 5.82 0.92
C GLU A 52 0.72 6.68 -0.23
N SER A 53 0.22 6.06 -1.30
CA SER A 53 -0.41 6.75 -2.42
C SER A 53 -1.66 7.50 -2.00
N ALA A 54 -2.52 6.90 -1.17
CA ALA A 54 -3.71 7.57 -0.63
C ALA A 54 -3.33 8.79 0.25
N VAL A 55 -2.29 8.69 1.08
CA VAL A 55 -1.77 9.83 1.86
C VAL A 55 -1.27 10.93 0.94
N LYS A 56 -0.56 10.59 -0.15
CA LYS A 56 -0.12 11.57 -1.14
C LYS A 56 -1.31 12.29 -1.80
N VAL A 57 -2.36 11.56 -2.15
CA VAL A 57 -3.60 12.14 -2.68
C VAL A 57 -4.24 13.07 -1.66
N ALA A 58 -4.39 12.64 -0.40
CA ALA A 58 -4.97 13.46 0.65
C ALA A 58 -4.17 14.76 0.88
N LYS A 59 -2.84 14.68 0.93
CA LYS A 59 -1.97 15.86 1.03
C LYS A 59 -2.15 16.81 -0.16
N ASN A 60 -2.29 16.27 -1.37
CA ASN A 60 -2.54 17.08 -2.55
C ASN A 60 -3.91 17.76 -2.52
N ILE A 61 -4.95 17.09 -2.02
CA ILE A 61 -6.27 17.67 -1.83
C ILE A 61 -6.17 18.86 -0.86
N LEU A 62 -5.55 18.65 0.31
CA LEU A 62 -5.36 19.71 1.31
C LEU A 62 -4.52 20.88 0.77
N LYS A 63 -3.45 20.60 0.02
CA LYS A 63 -2.62 21.64 -0.57
C LYS A 63 -3.38 22.46 -1.61
N LYS A 64 -4.27 21.82 -2.37
CA LYS A 64 -5.06 22.48 -3.42
C LYS A 64 -6.28 23.21 -2.87
N SER A 65 -6.87 22.75 -1.78
CA SER A 65 -7.98 23.45 -1.13
C SER A 65 -7.54 24.78 -0.53
N GLY A 66 -6.27 24.91 -0.10
CA GLY A 66 -5.77 26.16 0.46
C GLY A 66 -6.59 26.58 1.68
N ASN A 67 -7.34 27.68 1.56
CA ASN A 67 -8.23 28.20 2.61
C ASN A 67 -9.69 27.72 2.48
N GLU A 68 -10.03 27.00 1.41
CA GLU A 68 -11.37 26.42 1.22
C GLU A 68 -11.58 25.17 2.10
N ASP A 69 -12.84 24.76 2.25
CA ASP A 69 -13.19 23.56 3.00
C ASP A 69 -12.61 22.29 2.34
N PRO A 70 -11.67 21.58 3.01
CA PRO A 70 -11.07 20.36 2.46
C PRO A 70 -12.08 19.22 2.28
N TYR A 71 -13.23 19.25 2.97
CA TYR A 71 -14.27 18.24 2.80
C TYR A 71 -14.99 18.36 1.46
N LEU A 72 -15.16 19.58 0.93
CA LEU A 72 -15.69 19.81 -0.41
C LEU A 72 -14.72 19.32 -1.49
N ALA A 73 -13.43 19.60 -1.33
CA ALA A 73 -12.41 19.09 -2.24
C ALA A 73 -12.34 17.54 -2.21
N LEU A 74 -12.55 16.92 -1.05
CA LEU A 74 -12.65 15.47 -0.93
C LEU A 74 -13.92 14.92 -1.59
N LEU A 75 -15.05 15.62 -1.50
CA LEU A 75 -16.30 15.26 -2.18
C LEU A 75 -16.13 15.29 -3.71
N ALA A 76 -15.57 16.39 -4.23
CA ALA A 76 -15.27 16.54 -5.65
C ALA A 76 -14.31 15.44 -6.15
N TYR A 77 -13.26 15.12 -5.36
CA TYR A 77 -12.36 14.00 -5.66
C TYR A 77 -13.10 12.66 -5.76
N ARG A 78 -14.04 12.39 -4.84
CA ARG A 78 -14.84 11.16 -4.85
C ARG A 78 -15.78 11.06 -6.05
N ASN A 79 -16.31 12.18 -6.55
CA ASN A 79 -17.24 12.22 -7.67
C ASN A 79 -16.57 12.31 -9.05
N THR A 80 -15.26 12.56 -9.10
CA THR A 80 -14.51 12.72 -10.35
C THR A 80 -13.79 11.42 -10.73
N PRO A 81 -14.09 10.83 -11.92
CA PRO A 81 -13.31 9.74 -12.47
C PRO A 81 -11.83 10.12 -12.58
N GLN A 82 -10.96 9.32 -11.98
CA GLN A 82 -9.53 9.55 -12.06
C GLN A 82 -9.03 9.19 -13.47
N GLN A 83 -7.98 9.87 -13.95
CA GLN A 83 -7.44 9.61 -15.29
C GLN A 83 -7.20 8.11 -15.52
N GLY A 84 -7.76 7.57 -16.60
CA GLY A 84 -7.68 6.16 -16.97
C GLY A 84 -8.71 5.25 -16.27
N TYR A 85 -9.64 5.80 -15.51
CA TYR A 85 -10.81 5.10 -14.98
C TYR A 85 -12.09 5.66 -15.60
N VAL A 86 -13.00 4.76 -15.95
CA VAL A 86 -14.35 5.14 -16.40
C VAL A 86 -15.22 5.63 -15.25
N TYR A 87 -15.08 5.01 -14.07
CA TYR A 87 -15.91 5.28 -12.90
C TYR A 87 -15.19 6.11 -11.84
N SER A 88 -15.95 6.95 -11.13
CA SER A 88 -15.46 7.71 -9.98
C SER A 88 -15.29 6.84 -8.73
N PRO A 89 -14.48 7.25 -7.74
CA PRO A 89 -14.35 6.51 -6.48
C PRO A 89 -15.67 6.25 -5.75
N SER A 90 -16.62 7.20 -5.77
CA SER A 90 -17.95 7.02 -5.16
C SER A 90 -18.79 5.99 -5.92
N GLU A 91 -18.74 5.99 -7.24
CA GLU A 91 -19.40 4.98 -8.06
C GLU A 91 -18.83 3.59 -7.81
N ILE A 92 -17.49 3.44 -7.77
CA ILE A 92 -16.87 2.13 -7.53
C ILE A 92 -17.24 1.58 -6.14
N LEU A 93 -17.35 2.44 -5.12
CA LEU A 93 -17.58 2.02 -3.74
C LEU A 93 -19.06 1.86 -3.37
N ILE A 94 -19.93 2.76 -3.86
CA ILE A 94 -21.35 2.88 -3.42
C ILE A 94 -22.30 2.89 -4.63
N ALA A 95 -21.82 2.58 -5.83
CA ALA A 95 -22.61 2.48 -7.07
C ALA A 95 -23.36 3.76 -7.48
N ARG A 96 -22.99 4.95 -6.95
CA ARG A 96 -23.62 6.22 -7.32
C ARG A 96 -22.69 7.40 -7.11
N LYS A 97 -22.99 8.52 -7.78
CA LYS A 97 -22.36 9.81 -7.44
C LYS A 97 -23.05 10.44 -6.23
N LEU A 98 -22.29 11.21 -5.47
CA LEU A 98 -22.77 11.95 -4.31
C LEU A 98 -23.23 13.33 -4.77
N LYS A 99 -24.27 13.88 -4.13
CA LYS A 99 -24.74 15.24 -4.43
C LYS A 99 -23.64 16.24 -4.07
N ASP A 100 -23.26 17.06 -5.04
CA ASP A 100 -22.25 18.11 -4.91
C ASP A 100 -22.91 19.50 -4.86
N ILE A 101 -22.10 20.54 -4.64
CA ILE A 101 -22.54 21.95 -4.75
C ILE A 101 -22.84 22.30 -6.21
N ILE A 102 -22.07 21.71 -7.14
CA ILE A 102 -22.28 21.91 -8.57
C ILE A 102 -23.60 21.21 -8.96
N PRO A 103 -24.50 21.90 -9.70
CA PRO A 103 -25.73 21.29 -10.19
C PRO A 103 -25.44 20.00 -10.98
N MET A 104 -26.07 18.91 -10.55
CA MET A 104 -25.95 17.59 -11.18
C MET A 104 -27.29 17.12 -11.72
N VAL A 105 -27.27 16.33 -12.78
CA VAL A 105 -28.48 15.73 -13.32
C VAL A 105 -29.01 14.70 -12.30
N PRO A 106 -30.28 14.73 -11.90
CA PRO A 106 -30.82 13.82 -10.89
C PRO A 106 -30.64 12.33 -11.21
N SER A 107 -30.57 11.96 -12.50
CA SER A 107 -30.29 10.60 -12.95
C SER A 107 -28.91 10.09 -12.52
N GLN A 108 -27.91 10.97 -12.34
CA GLN A 108 -26.56 10.60 -11.92
C GLN A 108 -26.46 10.31 -10.41
N LEU A 109 -27.45 10.74 -9.63
CA LEU A 109 -27.51 10.48 -8.18
C LEU A 109 -28.14 9.12 -7.86
N LYS A 110 -28.80 8.50 -8.84
CA LYS A 110 -29.38 7.16 -8.71
C LYS A 110 -28.29 6.09 -8.76
N PRO A 111 -28.44 4.99 -8.00
CA PRO A 111 -27.54 3.85 -8.13
C PRO A 111 -27.50 3.31 -9.56
N ARG A 112 -26.29 3.04 -10.05
CA ARG A 112 -26.01 2.45 -11.35
C ARG A 112 -25.08 1.26 -11.16
N LEU A 113 -25.37 0.16 -11.88
CA LEU A 113 -24.49 -1.00 -11.90
C LEU A 113 -23.14 -0.61 -12.49
N VAL A 114 -22.10 -0.77 -11.68
CA VAL A 114 -20.71 -0.62 -12.11
C VAL A 114 -20.24 -1.95 -12.67
N ASP A 115 -19.77 -1.95 -13.91
CA ASP A 115 -19.23 -3.16 -14.50
C ASP A 115 -17.85 -3.47 -13.90
N SER A 116 -17.81 -4.55 -13.11
CA SER A 116 -16.59 -5.02 -12.47
C SER A 116 -15.51 -5.44 -13.47
N LYS A 117 -15.87 -5.81 -14.71
CA LYS A 117 -14.89 -6.15 -15.76
C LYS A 117 -14.13 -4.91 -16.20
N ILE A 118 -14.84 -3.82 -16.51
CA ILE A 118 -14.25 -2.54 -16.90
C ILE A 118 -13.31 -2.01 -15.81
N VAL A 119 -13.77 -2.03 -14.54
CA VAL A 119 -12.93 -1.59 -13.41
C VAL A 119 -11.63 -2.42 -13.33
N ARG A 120 -11.72 -3.74 -13.49
CA ARG A 120 -10.53 -4.61 -13.46
C ARG A 120 -9.60 -4.33 -14.65
N GLU A 121 -10.14 -4.12 -15.84
CA GLU A 121 -9.36 -3.78 -17.03
C GLU A 121 -8.64 -2.44 -16.89
N ASP A 122 -9.31 -1.40 -16.40
CA ASP A 122 -8.70 -0.08 -16.14
C ASP A 122 -7.55 -0.19 -15.13
N ILE A 123 -7.76 -0.95 -14.04
CA ILE A 123 -6.71 -1.24 -13.07
C ILE A 123 -5.53 -1.96 -13.73
N MET A 124 -5.80 -2.96 -14.59
CA MET A 124 -4.75 -3.72 -15.27
C MET A 124 -3.97 -2.87 -16.26
N LYS A 125 -4.65 -2.10 -17.12
CA LYS A 125 -4.02 -1.16 -18.08
C LYS A 125 -3.08 -0.20 -17.34
N ARG A 126 -3.54 0.37 -16.22
CA ARG A 126 -2.74 1.29 -15.41
C ARG A 126 -1.55 0.60 -14.74
N ARG A 127 -1.71 -0.63 -14.26
CA ARG A 127 -0.60 -1.44 -13.72
C ARG A 127 0.45 -1.72 -14.79
N ILE A 128 0.04 -2.11 -16.00
CA ILE A 128 0.93 -2.37 -17.12
C ILE A 128 1.70 -1.09 -17.48
N GLN A 129 1.00 0.04 -17.65
CA GLN A 129 1.66 1.30 -18.00
C GLN A 129 2.62 1.76 -16.90
N SER A 130 2.22 1.64 -15.64
CA SER A 130 3.10 1.96 -14.50
C SER A 130 4.33 1.04 -14.46
N LYS A 131 4.17 -0.24 -14.79
CA LYS A 131 5.26 -1.22 -14.88
C LYS A 131 6.23 -0.84 -16.00
N ILE A 132 5.75 -0.52 -17.20
CA ILE A 132 6.60 -0.08 -18.31
C ILE A 132 7.44 1.13 -17.92
N GLN A 133 6.83 2.14 -17.27
CA GLN A 133 7.56 3.33 -16.84
C GLN A 133 8.57 3.03 -15.71
N TYR A 134 8.23 2.10 -14.82
CA TYR A 134 9.15 1.65 -13.78
C TYR A 134 10.33 0.89 -14.37
N ASP A 135 10.09 -0.05 -15.28
CA ASP A 135 11.11 -0.91 -15.90
C ASP A 135 12.12 -0.10 -16.71
N LYS A 136 11.71 1.03 -17.32
CA LYS A 136 12.63 2.00 -17.96
C LYS A 136 13.68 2.58 -17.02
N LYS A 137 13.34 2.75 -15.73
CA LYS A 137 14.22 3.33 -14.70
C LYS A 137 14.75 2.29 -13.72
N ALA A 138 14.26 1.05 -13.79
CA ALA A 138 14.62 0.00 -12.86
C ALA A 138 16.06 -0.44 -13.13
N SER A 139 16.86 -0.52 -12.06
CA SER A 139 18.17 -1.16 -12.14
C SER A 139 18.00 -2.65 -12.42
N ARG A 140 19.01 -3.26 -13.04
CA ARG A 140 19.05 -4.70 -13.35
C ARG A 140 18.62 -5.53 -12.11
N PRO A 141 17.82 -6.59 -12.30
CA PRO A 141 17.39 -7.44 -11.20
C PRO A 141 18.61 -7.97 -10.43
N LEU A 142 18.57 -7.85 -9.11
CA LEU A 142 19.65 -8.32 -8.25
C LEU A 142 19.67 -9.85 -8.27
N LYS A 143 20.86 -10.46 -8.43
CA LYS A 143 21.03 -11.92 -8.38
C LYS A 143 20.37 -12.51 -7.12
N ASP A 144 19.72 -13.64 -7.26
CA ASP A 144 19.18 -14.37 -6.12
C ASP A 144 20.27 -14.81 -5.14
N LEU A 145 19.89 -14.94 -3.88
CA LEU A 145 20.72 -15.37 -2.75
C LEU A 145 20.33 -16.81 -2.42
N ALA A 146 21.24 -17.76 -2.27
CA ALA A 146 20.84 -19.06 -1.74
C ALA A 146 20.50 -18.96 -0.25
N VAL A 147 19.74 -19.93 0.28
CA VAL A 147 19.78 -20.22 1.73
C VAL A 147 21.24 -20.50 2.10
N ASP A 148 21.67 -20.02 3.26
CA ASP A 148 23.05 -20.06 3.75
C ASP A 148 24.07 -19.09 3.14
N ASP A 149 23.67 -18.23 2.18
CA ASP A 149 24.57 -17.19 1.67
C ASP A 149 24.95 -16.17 2.76
N ARG A 150 26.24 -15.80 2.78
CA ARG A 150 26.76 -14.69 3.61
C ARG A 150 26.41 -13.35 2.97
N VAL A 151 25.76 -12.48 3.73
CA VAL A 151 25.23 -11.20 3.26
C VAL A 151 25.52 -10.07 4.24
N TYR A 152 25.73 -8.88 3.69
CA TYR A 152 25.71 -7.63 4.42
C TYR A 152 24.29 -7.07 4.42
N VAL A 153 23.79 -6.74 5.62
CA VAL A 153 22.47 -6.17 5.87
C VAL A 153 22.58 -4.67 6.09
N LYS A 154 21.83 -3.89 5.32
CA LYS A 154 21.77 -2.44 5.47
C LYS A 154 21.16 -2.06 6.84
N PRO A 155 21.85 -1.26 7.66
CA PRO A 155 21.35 -0.86 8.98
C PRO A 155 20.16 0.10 8.87
N ARG A 156 19.38 0.19 9.96
CA ARG A 156 18.19 1.04 10.03
C ARG A 156 18.54 2.53 10.05
N GLN A 157 19.68 2.88 10.65
CA GLN A 157 20.24 4.24 10.66
C GLN A 157 21.31 4.34 9.56
N LYS A 158 21.24 5.38 8.72
CA LYS A 158 22.15 5.56 7.57
C LYS A 158 23.62 5.65 7.95
N TYR A 159 23.92 6.12 9.16
CA TYR A 159 25.29 6.36 9.64
C TYR A 159 25.98 5.13 10.23
N LYS A 160 25.25 4.02 10.40
CA LYS A 160 25.84 2.78 10.93
C LYS A 160 26.47 1.95 9.80
N PRO A 161 27.49 1.13 10.11
CA PRO A 161 28.08 0.22 9.14
C PRO A 161 27.12 -0.93 8.79
N TRP A 162 27.36 -1.56 7.64
CA TRP A 162 26.63 -2.76 7.23
C TRP A 162 26.89 -3.90 8.21
N ILE A 163 25.83 -4.62 8.59
CA ILE A 163 25.91 -5.71 9.57
C ILE A 163 26.05 -7.02 8.82
N TYR A 164 26.99 -7.88 9.22
CA TYR A 164 27.12 -9.20 8.62
C TYR A 164 25.95 -10.11 9.06
N GLY A 165 25.51 -11.00 8.17
CA GLY A 165 24.51 -12.00 8.50
C GLY A 165 24.48 -13.17 7.51
N LYS A 166 23.77 -14.23 7.90
CA LYS A 166 23.54 -15.45 7.10
C LYS A 166 22.06 -15.53 6.74
N VAL A 167 21.73 -15.86 5.49
CA VAL A 167 20.33 -16.07 5.07
C VAL A 167 19.84 -17.42 5.60
N ILE A 168 18.78 -17.43 6.42
CA ILE A 168 18.17 -18.66 6.95
C ILE A 168 16.99 -19.09 6.08
N GLU A 169 16.12 -18.14 5.72
CA GLU A 169 14.84 -18.47 5.09
C GLU A 169 14.45 -17.43 4.03
N ARG A 170 13.69 -17.89 3.04
CA ARG A 170 13.14 -17.08 1.95
C ARG A 170 11.62 -17.24 1.90
N PRO A 171 10.87 -16.44 2.66
CA PRO A 171 9.42 -16.49 2.64
C PRO A 171 8.79 -16.03 1.33
N ASP A 172 9.51 -15.23 0.53
CA ASP A 172 9.02 -14.66 -0.74
C ASP A 172 10.22 -14.28 -1.64
N GLU A 173 10.03 -14.15 -2.95
CA GLU A 173 11.10 -13.85 -3.93
C GLU A 173 11.93 -12.62 -3.54
N ARG A 174 11.29 -11.64 -2.89
CA ARG A 174 11.90 -10.35 -2.53
C ARG A 174 12.21 -10.19 -1.05
N THR A 175 11.82 -11.13 -0.17
CA THR A 175 12.11 -11.05 1.26
C THR A 175 12.93 -12.22 1.76
N CYS A 176 13.96 -11.91 2.55
CA CYS A 176 14.82 -12.89 3.18
C CYS A 176 14.85 -12.66 4.70
N VAL A 177 14.86 -13.73 5.46
CA VAL A 177 15.10 -13.76 6.91
C VAL A 177 16.56 -14.13 7.12
N MET A 178 17.26 -13.35 7.95
CA MET A 178 18.70 -13.50 8.17
C MET A 178 19.04 -13.55 9.65
N GLN A 179 20.02 -14.39 9.99
CA GLN A 179 20.70 -14.38 11.27
C GLN A 179 21.76 -13.29 11.25
N THR A 180 21.64 -12.30 12.12
CA THR A 180 22.71 -11.35 12.43
C THR A 180 23.18 -11.57 13.86
N PRO A 181 24.35 -11.04 14.27
CA PRO A 181 24.80 -11.11 15.67
C PRO A 181 23.81 -10.50 16.67
N LEU A 182 22.92 -9.63 16.19
CA LEU A 182 21.91 -8.94 16.99
C LEU A 182 20.53 -9.64 16.96
N GLY A 183 20.44 -10.81 16.33
CA GLY A 183 19.22 -11.61 16.22
C GLY A 183 18.71 -11.76 14.78
N LEU A 184 17.47 -12.28 14.68
CA LEU A 184 16.79 -12.57 13.42
C LEU A 184 16.20 -11.30 12.80
N VAL A 185 16.53 -11.02 11.54
CA VAL A 185 16.08 -9.83 10.83
C VAL A 185 15.47 -10.19 9.47
N ARG A 186 14.23 -9.76 9.24
CA ARG A 186 13.56 -9.85 7.92
C ARG A 186 13.81 -8.59 7.09
N ARG A 187 14.37 -8.71 5.89
CA ARG A 187 14.62 -7.59 4.96
C ARG A 187 14.32 -7.94 3.51
N ASN A 188 14.11 -6.88 2.72
CA ASN A 188 13.98 -6.99 1.27
C ASN A 188 15.35 -7.17 0.59
N ARG A 189 15.42 -7.92 -0.52
CA ARG A 189 16.63 -8.20 -1.32
C ARG A 189 17.45 -6.94 -1.66
N LYS A 190 16.80 -5.79 -1.89
CA LYS A 190 17.45 -4.49 -2.21
C LYS A 190 18.30 -3.94 -1.06
N HIS A 191 18.08 -4.40 0.16
CA HIS A 191 18.82 -3.98 1.36
C HIS A 191 19.97 -4.94 1.71
N LEU A 192 20.22 -5.92 0.84
CA LEU A 192 21.21 -6.98 1.05
C LEU A 192 22.28 -6.92 -0.01
N ARG A 193 23.52 -7.09 0.41
CA ARG A 193 24.66 -7.29 -0.49
C ARG A 193 25.25 -8.65 -0.22
N LYS A 194 25.36 -9.51 -1.25
CA LYS A 194 26.10 -10.76 -1.13
C LYS A 194 27.57 -10.43 -0.90
N ILE A 195 28.20 -11.10 0.04
CA ILE A 195 29.65 -11.08 0.15
C ILE A 195 30.17 -11.84 -1.06
N LYS A 196 30.86 -11.15 -1.98
CA LYS A 196 31.67 -11.87 -2.96
C LYS A 196 32.86 -12.41 -2.17
N GLY A 197 32.94 -13.72 -2.03
CA GLY A 197 34.20 -14.34 -1.66
C GLY A 197 35.23 -14.03 -2.73
N GLU A 198 36.47 -13.86 -2.31
CA GLU A 198 37.64 -14.02 -3.18
C GLU A 198 37.57 -15.34 -3.95
#